data_AF-A0AAW9ENG2-F1
#
_entry.id   AF-A0AAW9ENG2-F1
#
_cell.length_a   1.000
_cell.length_b   1.000
_cell.length_c   1.000
_cell.angle_alpha   90.00
_cell.angle_beta   90.00
_cell.angle_gamma   90.00
#
_symmetry.space_group_name_H-M   'P 1'
#
loop_
_entity.id
_entity.type
_entity.pdbx_description
1 polymer ?
#
loop_
_entity_poly.entity_id
_entity_poly.type
_entity_poly.pdbx_seq_one_letter_code
_entity_poly.pdbx_strand_id
1 'polypeptide(L)'
;MSILLNRDFTNGQFASGSYAKVVETVLNTGVHAGDRTGTGTKSVSYVPSYYMLTGGSVPLISGKAVNLKPLLVELEWYLKGTGNIQFLKDNGVKIWDAWADENGDLGPVYGKQWRRWEDTRIVNHNEYLSKIDTFRERGYKVEGYLGVSEDRVVLSR
;
A
#
# COMPACT_ATOMS: atom_id res chain seq x y z
N MET A 1 -22.06 -31.19 -8.29
CA MET A 1 -21.64 -29.80 -8.54
C MET A 1 -20.12 -29.78 -8.40
N SER A 2 -19.41 -29.96 -9.51
CA SER A 2 -17.94 -30.07 -9.54
C SER A 2 -17.34 -28.68 -9.35
N ILE A 3 -16.83 -28.39 -8.16
CA ILE A 3 -16.02 -27.20 -7.93
C ILE A 3 -14.73 -27.45 -8.71
N LEU A 4 -14.51 -26.64 -9.74
CA LEU A 4 -13.33 -26.58 -10.59
C LEU A 4 -12.08 -26.26 -9.76
N LEU A 5 -11.62 -27.23 -8.96
CA LEU A 5 -10.24 -27.28 -8.52
C LEU A 5 -9.44 -27.73 -9.73
N ASN A 6 -8.83 -26.75 -10.41
CA ASN A 6 -7.86 -26.98 -11.47
C ASN A 6 -6.86 -28.08 -11.02
N ARG A 7 -6.90 -29.20 -11.73
CA ARG A 7 -6.00 -30.34 -11.54
C ARG A 7 -4.57 -29.98 -11.94
N ASP A 8 -3.62 -30.50 -11.17
CA ASP A 8 -2.19 -30.78 -11.45
C ASP A 8 -1.44 -29.81 -12.38
N PHE A 9 -1.10 -28.61 -11.90
CA PHE A 9 0.00 -27.81 -12.47
C PHE A 9 0.84 -27.17 -11.35
N THR A 10 2.17 -27.21 -11.50
CA THR A 10 3.13 -26.74 -10.49
C THR A 10 3.02 -25.23 -10.22
N ASN A 11 3.22 -24.86 -8.95
CA ASN A 11 2.97 -23.60 -8.20
C ASN A 11 3.19 -22.20 -8.84
N GLY A 12 3.58 -22.07 -10.11
CA GLY A 12 3.76 -20.77 -10.80
C GLY A 12 2.74 -20.47 -11.91
N GLN A 13 2.21 -21.48 -12.62
CA GLN A 13 1.29 -21.24 -13.75
C GLN A 13 -0.09 -20.75 -13.29
N PHE A 14 -0.56 -21.20 -12.12
CA PHE A 14 -1.85 -20.78 -11.58
C PHE A 14 -1.89 -19.31 -11.15
N ALA A 15 -0.82 -18.80 -10.53
CA ALA A 15 -0.76 -17.40 -10.12
C ALA A 15 -0.78 -16.45 -11.33
N SER A 16 0.01 -16.78 -12.35
CA SER A 16 0.03 -16.02 -13.60
C SER A 16 -1.31 -16.05 -14.34
N GLY A 17 -1.98 -17.21 -14.40
CA GLY A 17 -3.30 -17.32 -15.03
C GLY A 17 -4.36 -16.50 -14.31
N SER A 18 -4.43 -16.60 -12.97
CA SER A 18 -5.34 -15.81 -12.14
C SER A 18 -5.11 -14.30 -12.29
N TYR A 19 -3.85 -13.86 -12.31
CA TYR A 19 -3.49 -12.45 -12.53
C TYR A 19 -3.81 -11.99 -13.96
N ALA A 20 -3.48 -12.79 -14.97
CA ALA A 20 -3.77 -12.47 -16.37
C ALA A 20 -5.26 -12.29 -16.61
N LYS A 21 -6.12 -13.06 -15.94
CA LYS A 21 -7.58 -12.90 -16.05
C LYS A 21 -8.06 -11.54 -15.53
N VAL A 22 -7.47 -11.06 -14.43
CA VAL A 22 -7.76 -9.71 -13.90
C VAL A 22 -7.38 -8.65 -14.93
N VAL A 23 -6.18 -8.75 -15.50
CA VAL A 23 -5.70 -7.80 -16.53
C VAL A 23 -6.58 -7.84 -17.78
N GLU A 24 -6.94 -9.02 -18.26
CA GLU A 24 -7.83 -9.19 -19.41
C GLU A 24 -9.21 -8.55 -19.17
N THR A 25 -9.79 -8.73 -17.98
CA THR A 25 -11.06 -8.07 -17.63
C THR A 25 -10.93 -6.55 -17.66
N VAL A 26 -9.87 -5.98 -17.07
CA VAL A 26 -9.62 -4.53 -17.13
C VAL A 26 -9.49 -4.04 -18.58
N LEU A 27 -8.78 -4.78 -19.43
CA LEU A 27 -8.57 -4.42 -20.84
C LEU A 27 -9.85 -4.50 -21.67
N ASN A 28 -10.73 -5.47 -21.40
CA ASN A 28 -11.93 -5.68 -22.21
C ASN A 28 -13.13 -4.84 -21.74
N THR A 29 -13.33 -4.70 -20.42
CA THR A 29 -14.55 -4.08 -19.86
C THR A 29 -14.28 -2.82 -19.03
N GLY A 30 -13.02 -2.45 -18.83
CA GLY A 30 -12.66 -1.30 -18.01
C GLY A 30 -13.07 0.04 -18.61
N VAL A 31 -13.35 1.00 -17.73
CA VAL A 31 -13.67 2.40 -18.07
C VAL A 31 -12.39 3.23 -17.98
N HIS A 32 -12.20 4.11 -18.97
CA HIS A 32 -11.13 5.10 -18.94
C HIS A 32 -11.50 6.27 -18.03
N ALA A 33 -10.62 6.62 -17.10
CA ALA A 33 -10.80 7.75 -16.19
C ALA A 33 -9.46 8.46 -15.94
N GLY A 34 -9.53 9.77 -15.65
CA GLY A 34 -8.40 10.50 -15.08
C GLY A 34 -8.05 9.97 -13.68
N ASP A 35 -6.82 10.17 -13.25
CA ASP A 35 -6.34 9.74 -11.93
C ASP A 35 -5.47 10.84 -11.28
N ARG A 36 -5.12 10.65 -10.01
CA ARG A 36 -4.34 11.63 -9.23
C ARG A 36 -2.96 11.92 -9.85
N THR A 37 -2.37 10.98 -10.59
CA THR A 37 -1.07 11.20 -11.24
C THR A 37 -1.17 12.00 -12.54
N GLY A 38 -2.37 12.16 -13.10
CA GLY A 38 -2.60 12.83 -14.38
C GLY A 38 -2.30 11.97 -15.61
N THR A 39 -1.87 10.72 -15.43
CA THR A 39 -1.56 9.80 -16.54
C THR A 39 -2.81 9.22 -17.18
N GLY A 40 -3.87 9.06 -16.40
CA GLY A 40 -5.09 8.33 -16.77
C GLY A 40 -4.94 6.83 -16.54
N THR A 41 -6.07 6.17 -16.30
CA THR A 41 -6.14 4.72 -16.08
C THR A 41 -7.32 4.10 -16.80
N LYS A 42 -7.22 2.80 -17.12
CA LYS A 42 -8.37 1.95 -17.45
C LYS A 42 -8.64 1.07 -16.24
N SER A 43 -9.87 1.08 -15.73
CA SER A 43 -10.18 0.44 -14.44
C SER A 43 -11.55 -0.23 -14.41
N VAL A 44 -11.68 -1.22 -13.54
CA VAL A 44 -12.94 -1.86 -13.14
C VAL A 44 -13.03 -1.85 -11.63
N SER A 45 -14.24 -1.76 -11.07
CA SER A 45 -14.42 -1.64 -9.61
C SER A 45 -13.99 -2.90 -8.86
N TYR A 46 -14.21 -4.09 -9.43
CA TYR A 46 -13.91 -5.35 -8.75
C TYR A 46 -13.71 -6.52 -9.72
N VAL A 47 -12.68 -7.32 -9.48
CA VAL A 47 -12.46 -8.64 -10.09
C VAL A 47 -11.88 -9.58 -9.03
N PRO A 48 -12.55 -10.71 -8.71
CA PRO A 48 -11.99 -11.69 -7.78
C PRO A 48 -10.80 -12.42 -8.40
N SER A 49 -9.81 -12.74 -7.57
CA SER A 49 -8.65 -13.56 -7.96
C SER A 49 -8.24 -14.43 -6.77
N TYR A 50 -7.91 -15.70 -7.03
CA TYR A 50 -7.63 -16.68 -6.00
C TYR A 50 -6.26 -17.31 -6.22
N TYR A 51 -5.52 -17.51 -5.13
CA TYR A 51 -4.15 -18.03 -5.13
C TYR A 51 -4.01 -19.13 -4.07
N MET A 52 -3.46 -20.28 -4.46
CA MET A 52 -3.25 -21.40 -3.57
C MET A 52 -1.98 -21.20 -2.74
N LEU A 53 -2.09 -21.35 -1.40
CA LEU A 53 -0.98 -21.18 -0.44
C LEU A 53 -0.56 -22.49 0.23
N THR A 54 -1.17 -23.62 -0.13
CA THR A 54 -0.87 -24.92 0.47
C THR A 54 0.51 -25.43 0.08
N GLY A 55 1.13 -26.23 0.96
CA GLY A 55 2.43 -26.83 0.69
C GLY A 55 3.58 -25.81 0.66
N GLY A 56 3.40 -24.63 1.28
CA GLY A 56 4.40 -23.58 1.31
C GLY A 56 4.55 -22.80 -0.01
N SER A 57 3.53 -22.82 -0.87
CA SER A 57 3.56 -22.07 -2.12
C SER A 57 3.52 -20.56 -1.89
N VAL A 58 4.37 -19.83 -2.62
CA VAL A 58 4.36 -18.37 -2.69
C VAL A 58 3.89 -17.97 -4.09
N PRO A 59 2.74 -17.28 -4.25
CA PRO A 59 2.13 -17.02 -5.55
C PRO A 59 2.83 -15.87 -6.29
N LEU A 60 4.03 -16.13 -6.81
CA LEU A 60 4.75 -15.19 -7.65
C LEU A 60 4.29 -15.30 -9.11
N ILE A 61 4.10 -14.16 -9.76
CA ILE A 61 3.85 -14.13 -11.21
C ILE A 61 5.11 -14.57 -11.97
N SER A 62 4.91 -15.34 -13.03
CA SER A 62 6.00 -15.86 -13.87
C SER A 62 6.21 -15.03 -15.15
N GLY A 63 5.24 -14.19 -15.54
CA GLY A 63 5.31 -13.36 -16.74
C GLY A 63 6.31 -12.21 -16.67
N LYS A 64 6.84 -11.92 -15.48
CA LYS A 64 7.85 -10.89 -15.23
C LYS A 64 8.66 -11.29 -14.00
N ALA A 65 9.97 -11.08 -14.03
CA ALA A 65 10.81 -11.27 -12.85
C ALA A 65 10.39 -10.33 -11.70
N VAL A 66 10.15 -10.91 -10.52
CA VAL A 66 9.78 -10.18 -9.31
C VAL A 66 11.02 -9.99 -8.45
N ASN A 67 11.31 -8.75 -8.06
CA ASN A 67 12.42 -8.46 -7.15
C ASN A 67 11.98 -8.70 -5.70
N LEU A 68 12.42 -9.82 -5.11
CA LEU A 68 11.98 -10.26 -3.78
C LEU A 68 12.62 -9.48 -2.63
N LYS A 69 13.83 -8.93 -2.80
CA LYS A 69 14.54 -8.26 -1.71
C LYS A 69 13.76 -7.07 -1.16
N PRO A 70 13.28 -6.10 -1.97
CA PRO A 70 12.45 -5.00 -1.47
C PRO A 70 11.19 -5.47 -0.76
N LEU A 71 10.52 -6.51 -1.26
CA LEU A 71 9.28 -7.04 -0.68
C LEU A 71 9.50 -7.60 0.73
N LEU A 72 10.56 -8.39 0.92
CA LEU A 72 10.86 -8.98 2.23
C LEU A 72 11.36 -7.94 3.24
N VAL A 73 12.21 -7.02 2.80
CA VAL A 73 12.72 -5.92 3.64
C VAL A 73 11.59 -4.96 4.05
N GLU A 74 10.66 -4.66 3.14
CA GLU A 74 9.47 -3.85 3.45
C GLU A 74 8.55 -4.56 4.46
N LEU A 75 8.34 -5.87 4.30
CA LEU A 75 7.54 -6.63 5.26
C LEU A 75 8.19 -6.62 6.66
N GLU A 76 9.51 -6.80 6.76
CA GLU A 76 10.23 -6.67 8.03
C GLU A 76 10.08 -5.25 8.60
N TRP A 77 10.18 -4.22 7.74
CA TRP A 77 9.99 -2.83 8.14
C TRP A 77 8.58 -2.58 8.72
N TYR A 78 7.52 -3.12 8.10
CA TYR A 78 6.16 -3.10 8.68
C TYR A 78 6.13 -3.76 10.05
N LEU A 79 6.74 -4.94 10.19
CA LEU A 79 6.79 -5.66 11.46
C LEU A 79 7.59 -4.90 12.53
N LYS A 80 8.61 -4.12 12.18
CA LYS A 80 9.33 -3.27 13.14
C LYS A 80 8.48 -2.13 13.70
N GLY A 81 7.41 -1.74 13.01
CA GLY A 81 6.46 -0.75 13.50
C GLY A 81 6.93 0.70 13.39
N THR A 82 7.91 0.98 12.55
CA THR A 82 8.45 2.33 12.35
C THR A 82 7.86 2.98 11.10
N GLY A 83 7.75 4.31 11.11
CA GLY A 83 7.39 5.13 9.94
C GLY A 83 8.60 5.68 9.18
N ASN A 84 9.81 5.49 9.73
CA ASN A 84 11.03 6.05 9.15
C ASN A 84 11.69 5.05 8.18
N ILE A 85 12.15 5.55 7.03
CA ILE A 85 12.72 4.73 5.94
C ILE A 85 14.20 4.40 6.09
N GLN A 86 14.87 4.80 7.19
CA GLN A 86 16.30 4.53 7.41
C GLN A 86 16.62 3.04 7.28
N PHE A 87 15.80 2.17 7.89
CA PHE A 87 15.99 0.72 7.78
C PHE A 87 15.89 0.20 6.33
N LEU A 88 15.01 0.79 5.51
CA LEU A 88 14.92 0.45 4.09
C LEU A 88 16.20 0.88 3.35
N LYS A 89 16.66 2.11 3.59
CA LYS A 89 17.88 2.67 3.00
C LYS A 89 19.13 1.87 3.36
N ASP A 90 19.28 1.49 4.63
CA ASP A 90 20.39 0.65 5.13
C ASP A 90 20.44 -0.72 4.43
N ASN A 91 19.28 -1.22 4.00
CA ASN A 91 19.16 -2.47 3.24
C ASN A 91 19.20 -2.26 1.72
N GLY A 92 19.43 -1.04 1.24
CA GLY A 92 19.47 -0.69 -0.18
C GLY A 92 18.12 -0.70 -0.89
N VAL A 93 17.03 -0.50 -0.15
CA VAL A 93 15.65 -0.45 -0.67
C VAL A 93 15.18 1.00 -0.71
N LYS A 94 14.72 1.45 -1.88
CA LYS A 94 14.38 2.86 -2.18
C LYS A 94 12.91 3.08 -2.56
N ILE A 95 12.06 2.07 -2.40
CA ILE A 95 10.68 2.08 -2.91
C ILE A 95 9.77 3.10 -2.21
N TRP A 96 10.21 3.68 -1.08
CA TRP A 96 9.49 4.70 -0.31
C TRP A 96 10.15 6.09 -0.34
N ASP A 97 11.31 6.24 -0.99
CA ASP A 97 12.12 7.48 -0.92
C ASP A 97 11.34 8.72 -1.39
N ALA A 98 10.46 8.58 -2.40
CA ALA A 98 9.71 9.69 -2.97
C ALA A 98 8.61 10.26 -2.07
N TRP A 99 8.27 9.58 -0.97
CA TRP A 99 7.19 9.98 -0.05
C TRP A 99 7.69 10.39 1.32
N ALA A 100 8.94 10.12 1.65
CA ALA A 100 9.50 10.46 2.94
C ALA A 100 9.92 11.93 2.98
N ASP A 101 9.83 12.53 4.16
CA ASP A 101 10.35 13.87 4.40
C ASP A 101 11.89 13.90 4.40
N GLU A 102 12.47 15.08 4.66
CA GLU A 102 13.92 15.29 4.74
C GLU A 102 14.62 14.43 5.81
N ASN A 103 13.89 14.03 6.86
CA ASN A 103 14.36 13.17 7.94
C ASN A 103 14.09 11.68 7.67
N GLY A 104 13.44 11.35 6.55
CA GLY A 104 13.05 10.01 6.19
C GLY A 104 11.78 9.51 6.88
N ASP A 105 10.96 10.37 7.50
CA ASP A 105 9.69 9.96 8.10
C ASP A 105 8.54 9.95 7.07
N LEU A 106 7.70 8.92 7.13
CA LEU A 106 6.46 8.79 6.37
C LEU A 106 5.22 9.11 7.22
N GLY A 107 5.42 9.40 8.52
CA GLY A 107 4.35 9.52 9.48
C GLY A 107 3.78 8.15 9.91
N PRO A 108 2.54 8.10 10.41
CA PRO A 108 1.93 6.91 11.01
C PRO A 108 1.35 5.95 9.96
N VAL A 109 2.20 5.48 9.04
CA VAL A 109 1.86 4.51 7.99
C VAL A 109 1.98 3.06 8.48
N TYR A 110 1.40 2.14 7.72
CA TYR A 110 1.36 0.67 7.89
C TYR A 110 1.97 0.12 9.17
N GLY A 111 3.30 0.04 9.28
CA GLY A 111 3.99 -0.57 10.40
C GLY A 111 3.59 0.03 11.75
N LYS A 112 3.57 1.37 11.88
CA LYS A 112 3.13 2.05 13.10
C LYS A 112 1.72 1.58 13.48
N GLN A 113 0.78 1.59 12.53
CA GLN A 113 -0.61 1.16 12.75
C GLN A 113 -0.77 -0.33 13.06
N TRP A 114 0.01 -1.21 12.41
CA TRP A 114 -0.04 -2.66 12.62
C TRP A 114 0.42 -3.05 14.02
N ARG A 115 1.43 -2.35 14.55
CA ARG A 115 1.99 -2.63 15.87
C ARG A 115 1.27 -1.87 16.98
N ARG A 116 0.76 -0.67 16.68
CA ARG A 116 0.02 0.19 17.59
C ARG A 116 -0.93 1.08 16.80
N TRP A 117 -2.19 0.66 16.76
CA TRP A 117 -3.24 1.45 16.13
C TRP A 117 -3.54 2.69 16.99
N GLU A 118 -3.35 3.87 16.42
CA GLU A 118 -3.72 5.15 17.02
C GLU A 118 -4.87 5.76 16.21
N ASP A 119 -5.72 6.56 16.85
CA ASP A 119 -6.81 7.27 16.17
C ASP A 119 -6.20 8.34 15.26
N THR A 120 -5.89 7.95 14.02
CA THR A 120 -5.16 8.77 13.06
C THR A 120 -6.11 9.47 12.10
N ARG A 121 -5.94 10.77 11.91
CA ARG A 121 -6.76 11.59 11.02
C ARG A 121 -5.89 12.36 10.06
N ILE A 122 -6.35 12.44 8.81
CA ILE A 122 -5.78 13.35 7.81
C ILE A 122 -6.85 14.40 7.53
N VAL A 123 -6.55 15.65 7.86
CA VAL A 123 -7.46 16.79 7.66
C VAL A 123 -6.80 17.83 6.79
N ASN A 124 -7.59 18.66 6.11
CA ASN A 124 -7.03 19.80 5.38
C ASN A 124 -6.42 20.80 6.35
N HIS A 125 -5.38 21.51 5.93
CA HIS A 125 -4.67 22.49 6.75
C HIS A 125 -5.63 23.58 7.27
N ASN A 126 -6.53 24.08 6.42
CA ASN A 126 -7.54 25.06 6.82
C ASN A 126 -8.51 24.50 7.88
N GLU A 127 -8.91 23.23 7.76
CA GLU A 127 -9.76 22.59 8.76
C GLU A 127 -9.02 22.47 10.10
N TYR A 128 -7.75 22.02 10.08
CA TYR A 128 -6.92 21.93 11.27
C TYR A 128 -6.82 23.28 11.98
N LEU A 129 -6.50 24.36 11.26
CA LEU A 129 -6.40 25.70 11.83
C LEU A 129 -7.73 26.17 12.45
N SER A 130 -8.86 25.88 11.79
CA SER A 130 -10.18 26.28 12.30
C SER A 130 -10.65 25.49 13.54
N LYS A 131 -10.07 24.32 13.81
CA LYS A 131 -10.50 23.40 14.89
C LYS A 131 -9.35 22.99 15.81
N ILE A 132 -8.26 23.75 15.85
CA ILE A 132 -7.03 23.35 16.55
C ILE A 132 -7.26 23.07 18.03
N ASP A 133 -8.08 23.90 18.70
CA ASP A 133 -8.40 23.73 20.11
C ASP A 133 -9.20 22.45 20.36
N THR A 134 -10.19 22.15 19.51
CA THR A 134 -10.96 20.89 19.59
C THR A 134 -10.06 19.67 19.39
N PHE A 135 -9.08 19.72 18.49
CA PHE A 135 -8.14 18.62 18.31
C PHE A 135 -7.25 18.45 19.55
N ARG A 136 -6.71 19.54 20.10
CA ARG A 136 -5.86 19.51 21.30
C ARG A 136 -6.62 19.02 22.54
N GLU A 137 -7.83 19.50 22.77
CA GLU A 137 -8.71 19.05 23.87
C GLU A 137 -9.00 17.54 23.79
N ARG A 138 -9.14 17.02 22.57
CA ARG A 138 -9.35 15.60 22.32
C ARG A 138 -8.07 14.77 22.38
N GLY A 139 -6.92 15.40 22.62
CA GLY A 139 -5.61 14.76 22.76
C GLY A 139 -4.85 14.50 21.47
N TYR A 140 -5.32 15.04 20.32
CA TYR A 140 -4.61 14.88 19.05
C TYR A 140 -3.30 15.68 19.02
N LYS A 141 -2.28 15.06 18.44
CA LYS A 141 -0.96 15.64 18.16
C LYS A 141 -0.73 15.65 16.65
N VAL A 142 0.08 16.60 16.19
CA VAL A 142 0.51 16.65 14.79
C VAL A 142 1.64 15.66 14.59
N GLU A 143 1.42 14.70 13.70
CA GLU A 143 2.39 13.68 13.31
C GLU A 143 3.18 14.08 12.06
N GLY A 144 2.65 14.99 11.25
CA GLY A 144 3.30 15.47 10.04
C GLY A 144 2.35 16.15 9.07
N TYR A 145 2.87 16.44 7.88
CA TYR A 145 2.15 17.12 6.82
C TYR A 145 2.24 16.33 5.51
N LEU A 146 1.20 16.38 4.69
CA LEU A 146 1.12 15.67 3.41
C LEU A 146 0.70 16.62 2.30
N GLY A 147 1.23 16.38 1.09
CA GLY A 147 0.90 17.13 -0.12
C GLY A 147 2.05 18.00 -0.63
N VAL A 148 1.95 18.46 -1.88
CA VAL A 148 3.00 19.23 -2.57
C VAL A 148 3.29 20.58 -1.88
N SER A 149 2.32 21.08 -1.12
CA SER A 149 2.40 22.31 -0.33
C SER A 149 1.92 22.10 1.11
N GLU A 150 2.06 20.88 1.65
CA GLU A 150 1.65 20.57 3.04
C GLU A 150 0.18 20.95 3.34
N ASP A 151 -0.68 20.77 2.34
CA ASP A 151 -2.09 21.17 2.37
C ASP A 151 -2.95 20.30 3.31
N ARG A 152 -2.38 19.21 3.82
CA ARG A 152 -3.02 18.30 4.76
C ARG A 152 -2.14 18.05 5.97
N VAL A 153 -2.78 17.94 7.13
CA VAL A 153 -2.16 17.70 8.43
C VAL A 153 -2.54 16.31 8.90
N VAL A 154 -1.54 15.53 9.31
CA VAL A 154 -1.72 14.21 9.91
C VAL A 154 -1.75 14.38 11.42
N LEU A 155 -2.80 13.86 12.05
CA LEU A 155 -3.02 13.92 13.48
C LEU A 155 -3.13 12.50 14.04
N SER A 156 -2.62 12.23 15.25
CA SER A 156 -2.89 10.98 15.98
C SER A 156 -3.13 11.23 17.48
N ARG A 157 -3.75 10.26 18.16
CA ARG A 157 -3.90 10.18 19.62
C ARG A 157 -4.04 8.75 20.11
#